data_AF-A0A060A596-F1
#
_entry.id   AF-A0A060A596-F1
#
_cell.length_a   1.000
_cell.length_b   1.000
_cell.length_c   1.000
_cell.angle_alpha   90.00
_cell.angle_beta   90.00
_cell.angle_gamma   90.00
#
_symmetry.space_group_name_H-M   'P 1'
#
loop_
_entity.id
_entity.type
_entity.pdbx_description
1 polymer ?
#
loop_
_entity_poly.entity_id
_entity_poly.type
_entity_poly.pdbx_seq_one_letter_code
_entity_poly.pdbx_strand_id
1 'polypeptide(L)' 'MANIKSSIKRIRISERNRLRNQSIKSRIKSLIKNGDKDEICSHIDKAVSKGVFHPNKAARMKSKYDRSHSRTTQ' A
#
# COMPACT_ATOMS: atom_id res chain seq x y z
N MET A 1 -11.23 16.88 21.38
CA MET A 1 -9.84 17.35 21.45
C MET A 1 -9.05 16.47 22.40
N ALA A 2 -7.76 16.25 22.15
CA ALA A 2 -6.90 15.58 23.11
C ALA A 2 -6.38 16.58 24.13
N ASN A 3 -6.63 16.33 25.41
CA ASN A 3 -6.26 17.27 26.49
C ASN A 3 -4.93 16.91 27.16
N ILE A 4 -4.39 15.72 26.88
CA ILE A 4 -3.10 15.25 27.41
C ILE A 4 -2.01 15.47 26.35
N LYS A 5 -0.85 15.99 26.77
CA LYS A 5 0.28 16.30 25.89
C LYS A 5 0.70 15.11 25.01
N SER A 6 0.76 13.90 25.59
CA SER A 6 1.08 12.66 24.87
C SER A 6 0.03 12.36 23.79
N SER A 7 -1.25 12.53 24.09
CA SER A 7 -2.35 12.32 23.14
C SER A 7 -2.31 13.31 21.97
N ILE A 8 -2.03 14.60 22.23
CA ILE A 8 -1.83 15.61 21.17
C ILE A 8 -0.68 15.19 20.24
N LYS A 9 0.44 14.71 20.81
CA LYS A 9 1.57 14.20 20.03
C LYS A 9 1.17 12.98 19.18
N ARG A 10 0.39 12.04 19.73
CA ARG A 10 -0.08 10.85 18.98
C ARG A 10 -0.97 11.23 17.79
N ILE A 11 -1.84 12.24 17.94
CA ILE A 11 -2.65 12.76 16.82
C ILE A 11 -1.74 13.26 15.68
N ARG A 12 -0.77 14.12 16.00
CA ARG A 12 0.17 14.67 14.99
C ARG A 12 0.96 13.59 14.26
N ILE A 13 1.44 12.57 15.00
CA ILE A 13 2.17 11.43 14.41
C ILE A 13 1.24 10.60 13.52
N SER A 14 0.02 10.34 13.99
CA SER A 14 -0.99 9.57 13.25
C SER A 14 -1.33 10.25 11.93
N GLU A 15 -1.55 11.57 11.92
CA GLU A 15 -1.85 12.32 10.70
C GLU A 15 -0.71 12.28 9.69
N ARG A 16 0.53 12.49 10.13
CA ARG A 16 1.72 12.38 9.26
C ARG A 16 1.82 11.00 8.62
N ASN A 17 1.64 9.95 9.41
CA ASN A 17 1.69 8.57 8.93
C ASN A 17 0.50 8.25 8.00
N ARG A 18 -0.69 8.80 8.29
CA ARG A 18 -1.89 8.65 7.45
C ARG A 18 -1.64 9.21 6.06
N LEU A 19 -1.14 10.44 5.96
CA LEU A 19 -0.86 11.11 4.68
C LEU A 19 0.18 10.35 3.85
N ARG A 20 1.30 9.92 4.48
CA ARG A 20 2.32 9.08 3.84
C ARG A 20 1.76 7.76 3.34
N ASN A 21 0.96 7.07 4.15
CA ASN A 21 0.40 5.77 3.79
C ASN A 21 -0.69 5.90 2.72
N GLN A 22 -1.43 7.02 2.73
CA GLN A 22 -2.46 7.30 1.73
C GLN A 22 -1.86 7.45 0.34
N SER A 23 -0.76 8.23 0.19
CA SER A 23 -0.11 8.42 -1.11
C SER A 23 0.51 7.13 -1.67
N ILE A 24 1.12 6.31 -0.81
CA ILE A 24 1.68 5.02 -1.23
C ILE A 24 0.57 4.06 -1.68
N LYS A 25 -0.53 4.00 -0.93
CA LYS A 25 -1.68 3.14 -1.28
C LYS A 25 -2.37 3.59 -2.56
N SER A 26 -2.56 4.90 -2.76
CA SER A 26 -3.19 5.41 -3.99
C SER A 26 -2.33 5.12 -5.21
N ARG A 27 -1.01 5.33 -5.12
CA ARG A 27 -0.07 5.02 -6.22
C ARG A 27 -0.14 3.55 -6.62
N ILE A 28 -0.09 2.62 -5.66
CA ILE A 28 -0.16 1.19 -5.95
C ILE A 28 -1.51 0.81 -6.56
N LYS A 29 -2.62 1.41 -6.10
CA LYS A 29 -3.95 1.18 -6.69
C LYS A 29 -3.99 1.63 -8.16
N SER A 30 -3.39 2.77 -8.47
CA SER A 30 -3.29 3.27 -9.85
C SER A 30 -2.41 2.36 -10.73
N LEU A 31 -1.26 1.93 -10.21
CA LEU A 31 -0.36 1.00 -10.93
C LEU A 31 -1.05 -0.33 -11.22
N ILE A 32 -1.81 -0.89 -10.27
CA ILE A 32 -2.54 -2.15 -10.50
C ILE A 32 -3.58 -2.02 -11.63
N LYS A 33 -4.09 -0.82 -11.89
CA LYS A 33 -5.08 -0.59 -12.94
C LYS A 33 -4.44 -0.50 -14.34
N ASN A 34 -3.29 0.16 -14.46
CA ASN A 34 -2.76 0.62 -15.75
C ASN A 34 -1.28 0.28 -15.99
N GLY A 35 -0.56 -0.25 -15.00
CA GLY A 35 0.89 -0.42 -15.04
C GLY A 35 1.32 -1.86 -15.32
N ASP A 36 2.61 -2.02 -15.58
CA ASP A 36 3.21 -3.31 -15.87
C ASP A 36 3.43 -4.17 -14.63
N LYS A 37 3.46 -5.50 -14.83
CA LYS A 37 3.64 -6.48 -13.75
C LYS A 37 4.87 -6.21 -12.88
N ASP A 38 5.99 -5.88 -13.52
CA ASP A 38 7.27 -5.68 -12.81
C ASP A 38 7.23 -4.42 -11.95
N GLU A 39 6.64 -3.34 -12.46
CA GLU A 39 6.45 -2.11 -11.70
C GLU A 39 5.54 -2.34 -10.50
N ILE A 40 4.43 -3.07 -10.69
CA ILE A 40 3.49 -3.39 -9.62
C ILE A 40 4.17 -4.19 -8.52
N CYS A 41 4.88 -5.26 -8.87
CA CYS A 41 5.59 -6.11 -7.90
C CYS A 41 6.63 -5.31 -7.11
N SER A 42 7.46 -4.52 -7.79
CA SER A 42 8.49 -3.67 -7.15
C SER A 42 7.89 -2.68 -6.16
N HIS A 43 6.79 -2.01 -6.52
CA HIS A 43 6.15 -1.03 -5.64
C HIS A 43 5.44 -1.68 -4.46
N ILE A 44 4.85 -2.86 -4.64
CA ILE A 44 4.26 -3.65 -3.56
C ILE A 44 5.34 -4.06 -2.54
N ASP A 45 6.49 -4.56 -3.00
CA ASP A 45 7.57 -4.97 -2.10
C ASP A 45 8.17 -3.79 -1.34
N LYS A 46 8.40 -2.66 -2.03
CA LYS A 46 8.83 -1.41 -1.39
C LYS A 46 7.84 -0.94 -0.31
N ALA A 47 6.54 -1.17 -0.50
CA ALA A 47 5.53 -0.83 0.51
C ALA A 47 5.57 -1.76 1.74
N VAL A 48 5.96 -3.03 1.55
CA VAL A 48 6.24 -3.96 2.68
C VAL A 48 7.48 -3.52 3.44
N SER A 49 8.59 -3.24 2.76
CA SER A 49 9.82 -2.75 3.39
C SER A 49 9.60 -1.45 4.16
N LYS A 50 8.69 -0.59 3.68
CA LYS A 50 8.29 0.67 4.35
C LYS A 50 7.24 0.47 5.47
N GLY A 51 6.81 -0.75 5.75
CA GLY A 51 5.83 -1.08 6.81
C GLY A 51 4.39 -0.66 6.49
N VAL A 52 4.06 -0.34 5.24
CA VAL A 52 2.71 0.10 4.85
C VAL A 52 1.77 -1.10 4.63
N PHE A 53 2.34 -2.23 4.19
CA PHE A 53 1.63 -3.49 4.01
C PHE A 53 2.30 -4.62 4.78
N HIS A 54 1.47 -5.53 5.28
CA HIS A 54 1.94 -6.81 5.78
C HIS A 54 2.35 -7.72 4.61
N PRO A 55 3.39 -8.58 4.75
CA PRO A 55 3.83 -9.50 3.70
C PRO A 55 2.69 -10.33 3.07
N ASN A 56 1.78 -10.87 3.90
CA ASN A 56 0.63 -11.63 3.42
C ASN A 56 -0.31 -10.79 2.52
N LYS A 57 -0.44 -9.49 2.79
CA LYS A 57 -1.26 -8.60 1.95
C LYS A 57 -0.58 -8.37 0.60
N ALA A 58 0.74 -8.19 0.58
CA ALA A 58 1.51 -8.09 -0.65
C ALA A 58 1.41 -9.35 -1.50
N ALA A 59 1.62 -10.53 -0.91
CA ALA A 59 1.49 -11.81 -1.59
C ALA A 59 0.09 -12.01 -2.21
N ARG A 60 -0.97 -11.68 -1.46
CA ARG A 60 -2.35 -11.74 -1.97
C ARG A 60 -2.58 -10.79 -3.16
N MET A 61 -2.01 -9.59 -3.12
CA MET A 61 -2.16 -8.61 -4.20
C MET A 61 -1.47 -9.09 -5.48
N LYS A 62 -0.24 -9.63 -5.37
CA LYS A 62 0.48 -10.24 -6.50
C LYS A 62 -0.30 -11.42 -7.09
N SER A 63 -0.72 -12.37 -6.26
CA SER A 63 -1.50 -13.53 -6.69
C SER A 63 -2.81 -13.15 -7.38
N LYS A 64 -3.51 -12.11 -6.89
CA LYS A 64 -4.76 -11.65 -7.52
C LYS A 64 -4.51 -11.06 -8.91
N TYR A 65 -3.45 -10.28 -9.08
CA TYR A 65 -3.07 -9.70 -10.37
C TYR A 65 -2.72 -10.80 -11.38
N ASP A 66 -1.90 -11.77 -10.97
CA ASP A 66 -1.49 -12.88 -11.84
C ASP A 66 -2.71 -13.70 -12.29
N ARG A 67 -3.62 -14.02 -11.35
CA ARG A 67 -4.85 -14.76 -11.65
C ARG A 67 -5.81 -14.01 -12.58
N SER A 68 -5.90 -12.69 -12.49
CA SER A 68 -6.77 -11.93 -13.39
C SER A 68 -6.20 -11.91 -14.81
N HIS A 69 -4.89 -11.70 -14.95
CA HIS A 69 -4.23 -11.67 -16.26
C HIS A 69 -4.29 -13.02 -16.95
N SER A 70 -3.99 -14.11 -16.23
CA SER A 70 -4.01 -15.46 -16.78
C SER A 70 -5.39 -15.93 -17.27
N ARG A 71 -6.47 -15.30 -16.81
CA ARG A 71 -7.84 -15.58 -17.25
C ARG A 71 -8.25 -14.78 -18.47
N THR A 72 -7.64 -13.62 -18.68
CA THR A 72 -7.92 -12.75 -19.82
C THR A 72 -7.14 -13.18 -21.07
N THR A 73 -6.00 -13.85 -20.89
CA THR A 73 -5.18 -14.38 -21.99
C THR A 73 -5.57 -15.78 -22.47
N GLN A 74 -6.58 -16.42 -21.86
CA GLN A 74 -7.21 -17.66 -22.35
C GLN A 74 -8.43 -17.31 -23.19
#